data_AF-A0A7U4JQF8-F1
#
_entry.id   AF-A0A7U4JQF8-F1
#
_cell.length_a   1.000
_cell.length_b   1.000
_cell.length_c   1.000
_cell.angle_alpha   90.00
_cell.angle_beta   90.00
_cell.angle_gamma   90.00
#
_symmetry.space_group_name_H-M   'P 1'
#
loop_
_entity.id
_entity.type
_entity.pdbx_description
1 polymer ?
#
loop_
_entity_poly.entity_id
_entity_poly.type
_entity_poly.pdbx_seq_one_letter_code
_entity_poly.pdbx_strand_id
1 'polypeptide(L)'
;MTKLNFKYLYNKISKSLKNNSWIKKQGINKEYISLHIDSLEFNKKLSKMIINQDFSAKSTLQLCKGLLESIYPIKSEEECLKEIYTYSLNKTFPHTNKIKNDSNLNICAEIFLKIFCIINDFEKDYDSSNFKSKYPLNFLKDEEIEALERPHEYKKFLSNFKKDYIYEMMKLSEEVMGFNTLDHVCGVHYLCVHIGRQLKKIGIPIDLGRVSGAGAGHDIGKYGCTGEDLKRVPHLHYYYTDQWFKRYNIPYIGNIAMNHSTWDLEVENLSLESLILIYSDFRVKNMETNSGYRMHIYSLEDSFYVILNKLENLDEKKKKDIKVFIQN
;
A
#
# COMPACT_ATOMS: atom_id res chain seq x y z
N MET A 1 1.05 4.69 28.70
CA MET A 1 1.01 4.64 27.23
C MET A 1 -0.31 4.05 26.72
N THR A 2 -0.71 2.85 27.16
CA THR A 2 -1.93 2.13 26.71
C THR A 2 -3.24 2.91 26.83
N LYS A 3 -3.46 3.66 27.93
CA LYS A 3 -4.68 4.48 28.12
C LYS A 3 -4.78 5.66 27.13
N LEU A 4 -3.64 6.27 26.81
CA LEU A 4 -3.59 7.38 25.83
C LEU A 4 -3.84 6.85 24.41
N ASN A 5 -3.22 5.72 24.08
CA ASN A 5 -3.40 5.03 22.81
C ASN A 5 -4.85 4.56 22.60
N PHE A 6 -5.48 4.00 23.64
CA PHE A 6 -6.90 3.66 23.62
C PHE A 6 -7.76 4.90 23.33
N LYS A 7 -7.56 6.00 24.07
CA LYS A 7 -8.34 7.23 23.89
C LYS A 7 -8.15 7.80 22.48
N TYR A 8 -6.93 7.77 21.95
CA TYR A 8 -6.64 8.22 20.59
C TYR A 8 -7.39 7.42 19.54
N LEU A 9 -7.24 6.08 19.54
CA LEU A 9 -7.89 5.20 18.57
C LEU A 9 -9.42 5.25 18.69
N TYR A 10 -9.95 5.15 19.91
CA TYR A 10 -11.38 5.23 20.17
C TYR A 10 -11.96 6.52 19.58
N ASN A 11 -11.35 7.67 19.88
CA ASN A 11 -11.82 8.96 19.39
C ASN A 11 -11.74 9.07 17.86
N LYS A 12 -10.66 8.57 17.25
CA LYS A 12 -10.49 8.57 15.79
C LYS A 12 -11.56 7.70 15.11
N ILE A 13 -11.76 6.47 15.58
CA ILE A 13 -12.77 5.54 15.04
C ILE A 13 -14.17 6.13 15.24
N SER A 14 -14.51 6.54 16.46
CA SER A 14 -15.82 7.10 16.81
C SER A 14 -16.15 8.33 15.97
N LYS A 15 -15.24 9.32 15.89
CA LYS A 15 -15.42 10.52 15.06
C LYS A 15 -15.56 10.19 13.57
N SER A 16 -14.80 9.21 13.08
CA SER A 16 -14.81 8.81 11.67
C SER A 16 -16.13 8.14 11.28
N LEU A 17 -16.62 7.21 12.10
CA LEU A 17 -17.88 6.48 11.84
C LEU A 17 -19.12 7.31 12.14
N LYS A 18 -19.09 8.19 13.14
CA LYS A 18 -20.23 9.08 13.48
C LYS A 18 -20.34 10.32 12.56
N ASN A 19 -19.57 10.39 11.48
CA ASN A 19 -19.65 11.49 10.52
C ASN A 19 -20.96 11.43 9.70
N ASN A 20 -21.86 12.39 9.92
CA ASN A 20 -23.19 12.40 9.28
C ASN A 20 -23.15 12.37 7.74
N SER A 21 -22.18 13.06 7.10
CA SER A 21 -22.06 13.07 5.65
C SER A 21 -21.68 11.69 5.10
N TRP A 22 -20.79 10.98 5.80
CA TRP A 22 -20.39 9.63 5.42
C TRP A 22 -21.50 8.62 5.67
N ILE A 23 -22.16 8.68 6.83
CA ILE A 23 -23.32 7.82 7.15
C ILE A 23 -24.41 7.95 6.08
N LYS A 24 -24.79 9.19 5.74
CA LYS A 24 -25.80 9.46 4.71
C LYS A 24 -25.36 8.94 3.34
N LYS A 25 -24.09 9.11 2.98
CA LYS A 25 -23.53 8.61 1.72
C LYS A 25 -23.60 7.08 1.61
N GLN A 26 -23.35 6.38 2.71
CA GLN A 26 -23.34 4.90 2.73
C GLN A 26 -24.71 4.29 3.02
N GLY A 27 -25.72 5.08 3.40
CA GLY A 27 -27.04 4.56 3.77
C GLY A 27 -27.05 3.78 5.09
N ILE A 28 -26.12 4.06 6.01
CA ILE A 28 -25.99 3.32 7.28
C ILE A 28 -26.96 3.89 8.32
N ASN A 29 -27.61 3.03 9.13
CA ASN A 29 -28.33 3.50 10.30
C ASN A 29 -27.35 3.94 11.40
N LYS A 30 -27.43 5.22 11.78
CA LYS A 30 -26.58 5.84 12.83
C LYS A 30 -26.73 5.17 14.19
N GLU A 31 -27.89 4.59 14.49
CA GLU A 31 -28.15 3.90 15.75
C GLU A 31 -27.27 2.65 15.88
N TYR A 32 -27.13 1.85 14.82
CA TYR A 32 -26.24 0.67 14.83
C TYR A 32 -24.78 1.04 15.13
N ILE A 33 -24.29 2.12 14.52
CA ILE A 33 -22.93 2.62 14.80
C ILE A 33 -22.80 3.00 16.28
N SER A 34 -23.78 3.71 16.83
CA SER A 34 -23.70 4.21 18.21
C SER A 34 -23.81 3.06 19.22
N LEU A 35 -24.76 2.14 19.02
CA LEU A 35 -24.93 0.94 19.85
C LEU A 35 -23.65 0.10 19.91
N HIS A 36 -22.96 -0.07 18.78
CA HIS A 36 -21.72 -0.84 18.76
C HIS A 36 -20.53 -0.08 19.35
N ILE A 37 -20.26 1.14 18.89
CA ILE A 37 -19.07 1.91 19.29
C ILE A 37 -19.11 2.31 20.76
N ASP A 38 -20.30 2.55 21.32
CA ASP A 38 -20.45 2.95 22.72
C ASP A 38 -20.57 1.73 23.66
N SER A 39 -20.52 0.50 23.12
CA SER A 39 -20.60 -0.73 23.90
C SER A 39 -19.34 -1.00 24.72
N LEU A 40 -19.54 -1.65 25.87
CA LEU A 40 -18.43 -2.19 26.68
C LEU A 40 -17.62 -3.24 25.91
N GLU A 41 -18.25 -3.97 24.99
CA GLU A 41 -17.58 -5.00 24.21
C GLU A 41 -16.58 -4.41 23.21
N PHE A 42 -16.96 -3.35 22.49
CA PHE A 42 -16.05 -2.61 21.62
C PHE A 42 -14.83 -2.08 22.40
N ASN A 43 -15.07 -1.48 23.57
CA ASN A 43 -14.00 -0.97 24.42
C ASN A 43 -13.04 -2.07 24.90
N LYS A 44 -13.57 -3.23 25.29
CA LYS A 44 -12.76 -4.40 25.70
C LYS A 44 -11.93 -4.94 24.54
N LYS A 45 -12.52 -5.09 23.35
CA LYS A 45 -11.84 -5.57 22.14
C LYS A 45 -10.74 -4.60 21.69
N LEU A 46 -11.02 -3.30 21.66
CA LEU A 46 -10.03 -2.28 21.31
C LEU A 46 -8.88 -2.25 22.32
N SER A 47 -9.17 -2.38 23.62
CA SER A 47 -8.12 -2.47 24.64
C SER A 47 -7.24 -3.71 24.45
N LYS A 48 -7.86 -4.87 24.17
CA LYS A 48 -7.13 -6.12 23.91
C LYS A 48 -6.25 -6.03 22.67
N MET A 49 -6.75 -5.43 21.58
CA MET A 49 -6.00 -5.17 20.34
C MET A 49 -4.71 -4.40 20.63
N ILE A 50 -4.79 -3.31 21.41
CA ILE A 50 -3.63 -2.46 21.74
C ILE A 50 -2.65 -3.19 22.68
N ILE A 51 -3.15 -3.91 23.67
CA ILE A 51 -2.32 -4.66 24.63
C ILE A 51 -1.55 -5.76 23.92
N ASN A 52 -2.21 -6.50 23.04
CA ASN A 52 -1.63 -7.60 22.29
C ASN A 52 -0.79 -7.13 21.10
N GLN A 53 -0.89 -5.84 20.73
CA GLN A 53 -0.27 -5.25 19.53
C GLN A 53 -0.70 -5.96 18.23
N ASP A 54 -1.93 -6.49 18.23
CA ASP A 54 -2.48 -7.24 17.10
C ASP A 54 -3.34 -6.31 16.24
N PHE A 55 -2.72 -5.65 15.27
CA PHE A 55 -3.37 -4.74 14.33
C PHE A 55 -3.69 -5.41 12.98
N SER A 56 -3.88 -6.73 12.98
CA SER A 56 -4.29 -7.50 11.80
C SER A 56 -5.69 -7.12 11.30
N ALA A 57 -5.98 -7.46 10.04
CA ALA A 57 -7.31 -7.42 9.48
C ALA A 57 -8.26 -8.35 10.25
N LYS A 58 -7.80 -9.53 10.69
CA LYS A 58 -8.58 -10.41 11.57
C LYS A 58 -8.98 -9.74 12.89
N SER A 59 -8.03 -9.15 13.61
CA SER A 59 -8.30 -8.41 14.86
C SER A 59 -9.22 -7.22 14.63
N THR A 60 -9.05 -6.52 13.50
CA THR A 60 -9.95 -5.43 13.07
C THR A 60 -11.37 -5.93 12.78
N LEU A 61 -11.51 -7.09 12.14
CA LEU A 61 -12.82 -7.69 11.89
C LEU A 61 -13.50 -8.04 13.22
N GLN A 62 -12.77 -8.65 14.14
CA GLN A 62 -13.32 -8.99 15.47
C GLN A 62 -13.79 -7.75 16.24
N LEU A 63 -13.07 -6.63 16.11
CA LEU A 63 -13.42 -5.34 16.69
C LEU A 63 -14.77 -4.80 16.17
N CYS A 64 -15.05 -4.95 14.86
CA CYS A 64 -16.28 -4.42 14.24
C CYS A 64 -17.36 -5.47 13.95
N LYS A 65 -17.11 -6.76 14.23
CA LYS A 65 -18.00 -7.88 13.89
C LYS A 65 -19.46 -7.66 14.30
N GLY A 66 -19.72 -7.25 15.53
CA GLY A 66 -21.09 -7.01 16.01
C GLY A 66 -21.84 -5.92 15.21
N LEU A 67 -21.14 -4.87 14.78
CA LEU A 67 -21.71 -3.86 13.88
C LEU A 67 -21.99 -4.46 12.50
N LEU A 68 -21.06 -5.23 11.95
CA LEU A 68 -21.23 -5.83 10.61
C LEU A 68 -22.37 -6.86 10.59
N GLU A 69 -22.51 -7.69 11.62
CA GLU A 69 -23.58 -8.69 11.76
C GLU A 69 -24.98 -8.08 11.87
N SER A 70 -25.08 -6.82 12.33
CA SER A 70 -26.34 -6.07 12.31
C SER A 70 -26.80 -5.63 10.90
N ILE A 71 -25.91 -5.74 9.90
CA ILE A 71 -26.13 -5.27 8.53
C ILE A 71 -26.12 -6.44 7.54
N TYR A 72 -25.19 -7.39 7.70
CA TYR A 72 -25.00 -8.52 6.80
C TYR A 72 -24.55 -9.76 7.58
N PRO A 73 -25.14 -10.95 7.34
CA PRO A 73 -24.81 -12.16 8.07
C PRO A 73 -23.39 -12.65 7.76
N ILE A 74 -22.54 -12.69 8.79
CA ILE A 74 -21.18 -13.20 8.68
C ILE A 74 -21.19 -14.71 8.94
N LYS A 75 -20.95 -15.51 7.88
CA LYS A 75 -20.82 -16.97 8.00
C LYS A 75 -19.53 -17.40 8.70
N SER A 76 -18.42 -16.78 8.32
CA SER A 76 -17.10 -16.99 8.93
C SER A 76 -16.23 -15.73 8.79
N GLU A 77 -15.25 -15.59 9.67
CA GLU A 77 -14.30 -14.47 9.62
C GLU A 77 -13.47 -14.51 8.32
N GLU A 78 -13.05 -15.70 7.88
CA GLU A 78 -12.25 -15.88 6.67
C GLU A 78 -13.03 -15.52 5.39
N GLU A 79 -14.28 -15.98 5.26
CA GLU A 79 -15.12 -15.62 4.11
C GLU A 79 -15.39 -14.11 4.09
N CYS A 80 -15.65 -13.50 5.25
CA CYS A 80 -15.87 -12.06 5.35
C CYS A 80 -14.63 -11.26 4.91
N LEU A 81 -13.42 -11.63 5.37
CA LEU A 81 -12.19 -10.98 4.92
C LEU A 81 -11.95 -11.16 3.40
N LYS A 82 -12.25 -12.34 2.84
CA LYS A 82 -12.18 -12.59 1.38
C LYS A 82 -13.15 -11.70 0.60
N GLU A 83 -14.37 -11.52 1.10
CA GLU A 83 -15.38 -10.66 0.48
C GLU A 83 -14.97 -9.18 0.53
N ILE A 84 -14.45 -8.71 1.67
CA ILE A 84 -13.94 -7.35 1.84
C ILE A 84 -12.72 -7.11 0.95
N TYR A 85 -11.79 -8.07 0.89
CA TYR A 85 -10.66 -8.01 -0.03
C TYR A 85 -11.15 -7.89 -1.47
N THR A 86 -12.10 -8.73 -1.88
CA THR A 86 -12.71 -8.67 -3.22
C THR A 86 -13.38 -7.32 -3.49
N TYR A 87 -14.06 -6.74 -2.50
CA TYR A 87 -14.61 -5.40 -2.60
C TYR A 87 -13.53 -4.34 -2.86
N SER A 88 -12.46 -4.34 -2.07
CA SER A 88 -11.33 -3.40 -2.23
C SER A 88 -10.62 -3.57 -3.58
N LEU A 89 -10.49 -4.82 -4.05
CA LEU A 89 -9.89 -5.16 -5.33
C LEU A 89 -10.69 -4.58 -6.49
N ASN A 90 -12.00 -4.75 -6.50
CA ASN A 90 -12.88 -4.23 -7.55
C ASN A 90 -12.98 -2.70 -7.52
N LYS A 91 -12.83 -2.07 -6.35
CA LYS A 91 -12.75 -0.61 -6.25
C LYS A 91 -11.53 -0.08 -7.00
N THR A 92 -10.38 -0.71 -6.79
CA THR A 92 -9.11 -0.40 -7.45
C THR A 92 -9.12 -0.78 -8.94
N PHE A 93 -9.61 -1.97 -9.25
CA PHE A 93 -9.61 -2.61 -10.57
C PHE A 93 -11.01 -3.11 -10.94
N PRO A 94 -11.89 -2.23 -11.46
CA PRO A 94 -13.28 -2.57 -11.76
C PRO A 94 -13.44 -3.65 -12.82
N HIS A 95 -12.44 -3.81 -13.72
CA HIS A 95 -12.46 -4.85 -14.76
C HIS A 95 -12.48 -6.27 -14.19
N THR A 96 -12.10 -6.45 -12.91
CA THR A 96 -12.09 -7.77 -12.29
C THR A 96 -13.50 -8.34 -12.10
N ASN A 97 -14.54 -7.51 -12.03
CA ASN A 97 -15.97 -7.91 -11.94
C ASN A 97 -16.28 -9.04 -10.93
N LYS A 98 -15.52 -9.12 -9.83
CA LYS A 98 -15.64 -10.20 -8.82
C LYS A 98 -16.61 -9.89 -7.68
N ILE A 99 -17.17 -8.68 -7.61
CA ILE A 99 -18.07 -8.27 -6.52
C ILE A 99 -19.43 -8.98 -6.63
N LYS A 100 -19.91 -9.52 -5.51
CA LYS A 100 -21.34 -9.83 -5.33
C LYS A 100 -22.11 -8.51 -5.27
N ASN A 101 -23.12 -8.32 -6.11
CA ASN A 101 -23.91 -7.09 -6.13
C ASN A 101 -24.88 -7.03 -4.93
N ASP A 102 -24.34 -6.92 -3.72
CA ASP A 102 -25.08 -6.82 -2.46
C ASP A 102 -24.70 -5.51 -1.75
N SER A 103 -25.69 -4.63 -1.59
CA SER A 103 -25.47 -3.31 -0.98
C SER A 103 -25.05 -3.41 0.50
N ASN A 104 -25.55 -4.40 1.23
CA ASN A 104 -25.24 -4.58 2.65
C ASN A 104 -23.80 -5.08 2.82
N LEU A 105 -23.34 -5.98 1.96
CA LEU A 105 -21.93 -6.41 1.94
C LEU A 105 -20.99 -5.25 1.62
N ASN A 106 -21.36 -4.41 0.65
CA ASN A 106 -20.58 -3.21 0.29
C ASN A 106 -20.49 -2.22 1.46
N ILE A 107 -21.59 -2.01 2.19
CA ILE A 107 -21.61 -1.19 3.40
C ILE A 107 -20.69 -1.78 4.47
N CYS A 108 -20.75 -3.09 4.71
CA CYS A 108 -19.87 -3.76 5.66
C CYS A 108 -18.40 -3.60 5.30
N ALA A 109 -18.06 -3.74 4.02
CA ALA A 109 -16.69 -3.54 3.54
C ALA A 109 -16.21 -2.09 3.73
N GLU A 110 -17.04 -1.08 3.45
CA GLU A 110 -16.70 0.33 3.70
C GLU A 110 -16.53 0.64 5.20
N ILE A 111 -17.36 0.07 6.08
CA ILE A 111 -17.18 0.20 7.54
C ILE A 111 -15.84 -0.42 7.96
N PHE A 112 -15.58 -1.66 7.55
CA PHE A 112 -14.35 -2.37 7.87
C PHE A 112 -13.12 -1.59 7.39
N LEU A 113 -13.05 -1.24 6.10
CA LEU A 113 -11.88 -0.58 5.50
C LEU A 113 -11.61 0.78 6.15
N LYS A 114 -12.66 1.50 6.52
CA LYS A 114 -12.54 2.78 7.23
C LYS A 114 -11.97 2.63 8.64
N ILE A 115 -12.34 1.58 9.38
CA ILE A 115 -11.73 1.27 10.68
C ILE A 115 -10.29 0.79 10.47
N PHE A 116 -10.08 -0.11 9.52
CA PHE A 116 -8.78 -0.69 9.23
C PHE A 116 -7.75 0.37 8.82
N CYS A 117 -8.15 1.35 8.02
CA CYS A 117 -7.32 2.51 7.69
C CYS A 117 -6.82 3.26 8.94
N ILE A 118 -7.70 3.49 9.93
CA ILE A 118 -7.34 4.16 11.18
C ILE A 118 -6.38 3.29 12.02
N ILE A 119 -6.63 1.97 12.07
CA ILE A 119 -5.78 1.01 12.78
C ILE A 119 -4.39 0.95 12.13
N ASN A 120 -4.32 0.89 10.81
CA ASN A 120 -3.05 0.85 10.06
C ASN A 120 -2.27 2.15 10.19
N ASP A 121 -2.94 3.30 10.17
CA ASP A 121 -2.28 4.59 10.41
C ASP A 121 -1.70 4.67 11.83
N PHE A 122 -2.34 4.04 12.81
CA PHE A 122 -1.82 3.97 14.18
C PHE A 122 -0.65 2.96 14.31
N GLU A 123 -0.74 1.81 13.67
CA GLU A 123 0.29 0.75 13.71
C GLU A 123 1.66 1.25 13.21
N LYS A 124 1.67 2.13 12.19
CA LYS A 124 2.90 2.72 11.63
C LYS A 124 3.80 3.35 12.69
N ASP A 125 3.21 3.99 13.70
CA ASP A 125 3.91 4.72 14.75
C ASP A 125 4.07 3.92 16.06
N TYR A 126 3.53 2.70 16.13
CA TYR A 126 3.36 1.98 17.38
C TYR A 126 4.42 0.90 17.65
N ASP A 127 4.69 0.04 16.66
CA ASP A 127 5.51 -1.17 16.86
C ASP A 127 6.63 -1.30 15.84
N SER A 128 7.88 -1.00 16.20
CA SER A 128 9.01 -1.13 15.28
C SER A 128 9.43 -2.58 14.95
N SER A 129 8.74 -3.60 15.46
CA SER A 129 9.13 -5.01 15.28
C SER A 129 8.81 -5.57 13.89
N ASN A 130 7.70 -5.14 13.29
CA ASN A 130 7.28 -5.56 11.96
C ASN A 130 7.88 -4.67 10.86
N PHE A 131 7.98 -5.19 9.64
CA PHE A 131 8.66 -4.49 8.53
C PHE A 131 7.97 -3.17 8.16
N LYS A 132 6.62 -3.16 8.13
CA LYS A 132 5.80 -1.99 7.77
C LYS A 132 5.93 -0.85 8.76
N SER A 133 6.11 -1.13 10.04
CA SER A 133 6.31 -0.10 11.06
C SER A 133 7.79 0.29 11.22
N LYS A 134 8.74 -0.57 10.81
CA LYS A 134 10.16 -0.18 10.69
C LYS A 134 10.39 0.75 9.48
N TYR A 135 9.67 0.50 8.38
CA TYR A 135 9.73 1.28 7.14
C TYR A 135 8.34 1.75 6.73
N PRO A 136 7.67 2.61 7.53
CA PRO A 136 6.31 3.04 7.24
C PRO A 136 6.22 3.81 5.94
N LEU A 137 5.12 3.59 5.23
CA LEU A 137 4.76 4.33 4.01
C LEU A 137 4.40 5.79 4.37
N ASN A 138 5.44 6.58 4.62
CA ASN A 138 5.37 7.98 5.03
C ASN A 138 5.57 8.90 3.84
N PHE A 139 4.46 9.40 3.30
CA PHE A 139 4.45 10.36 2.20
C PHE A 139 5.18 11.68 2.54
N LEU A 140 5.34 12.52 1.53
CA LEU A 140 6.00 13.82 1.68
C LEU A 140 5.27 14.69 2.72
N LYS A 141 6.04 15.48 3.46
CA LYS A 141 5.51 16.49 4.38
C LYS A 141 4.84 17.63 3.60
N ASP A 142 3.98 18.39 4.26
CA ASP A 142 3.28 19.51 3.63
C ASP A 142 4.26 20.53 3.00
N GLU A 143 5.37 20.83 3.68
CA GLU A 143 6.39 21.75 3.15
C GLU A 143 7.11 21.17 1.92
N GLU A 144 7.31 19.85 1.88
CA GLU A 144 7.89 19.16 0.73
C GLU A 144 6.94 19.17 -0.46
N ILE A 145 5.63 19.06 -0.22
CA ILE A 145 4.57 19.11 -1.23
C ILE A 145 4.45 20.53 -1.80
N GLU A 146 4.50 21.55 -0.96
CA GLU A 146 4.45 22.96 -1.37
C GLU A 146 5.66 23.34 -2.23
N ALA A 147 6.81 22.73 -1.99
CA ALA A 147 8.04 22.91 -2.76
C ALA A 147 8.13 22.08 -4.05
N LEU A 148 7.06 21.40 -4.48
CA LEU A 148 7.02 20.68 -5.76
C LEU A 148 6.73 21.66 -6.90
N GLU A 149 7.33 21.41 -8.07
CA GLU A 149 7.02 22.18 -9.29
C GLU A 149 5.56 21.95 -9.73
N ARG A 150 5.07 20.71 -9.61
CA ARG A 150 3.71 20.29 -10.01
C ARG A 150 3.00 19.51 -8.90
N PRO A 151 2.60 20.16 -7.79
CA PRO A 151 2.05 19.48 -6.62
C PRO A 151 0.68 18.83 -6.87
N HIS A 152 -0.05 19.30 -7.86
CA HIS A 152 -1.41 18.84 -8.15
C HIS A 152 -1.50 17.34 -8.47
N GLU A 153 -0.55 16.82 -9.24
CA GLU A 153 -0.54 15.41 -9.61
C GLU A 153 -0.22 14.52 -8.41
N TYR A 154 0.74 14.91 -7.58
CA TYR A 154 1.05 14.21 -6.34
C TYR A 154 -0.13 14.24 -5.35
N LYS A 155 -0.81 15.38 -5.22
CA LYS A 155 -2.04 15.48 -4.40
C LYS A 155 -3.16 14.57 -4.92
N LYS A 156 -3.33 14.47 -6.24
CA LYS A 156 -4.25 13.49 -6.86
C LYS A 156 -3.86 12.06 -6.52
N PHE A 157 -2.57 11.72 -6.59
CA PHE A 157 -2.07 10.42 -6.20
C PHE A 157 -2.44 10.09 -4.75
N LEU A 158 -2.08 10.96 -3.80
CA LEU A 158 -2.40 10.76 -2.37
C LEU A 158 -3.90 10.56 -2.13
N SER A 159 -4.72 11.42 -2.76
CA SER A 159 -6.17 11.35 -2.62
C SER A 159 -6.74 10.03 -3.16
N ASN A 160 -6.29 9.56 -4.32
CA ASN A 160 -6.83 8.35 -4.94
C ASN A 160 -6.26 7.07 -4.32
N PHE A 161 -4.98 7.08 -3.92
CA PHE A 161 -4.36 5.99 -3.15
C PHE A 161 -5.14 5.71 -1.85
N LYS A 162 -5.54 6.78 -1.15
CA LYS A 162 -6.38 6.66 0.06
C LYS A 162 -7.83 6.29 -0.27
N LYS A 163 -8.42 6.91 -1.29
CA LYS A 163 -9.82 6.67 -1.68
C LYS A 163 -10.08 5.21 -2.06
N ASP A 164 -9.13 4.59 -2.75
CA ASP A 164 -9.21 3.20 -3.19
C ASP A 164 -8.72 2.20 -2.14
N TYR A 165 -8.31 2.66 -0.96
CA TYR A 165 -7.82 1.83 0.13
C TYR A 165 -6.63 0.95 -0.29
N ILE A 166 -5.69 1.50 -1.07
CA ILE A 166 -4.59 0.71 -1.67
C ILE A 166 -3.73 0.04 -0.58
N TYR A 167 -3.36 0.78 0.47
CA TYR A 167 -2.59 0.24 1.59
C TYR A 167 -3.35 -0.91 2.28
N GLU A 168 -4.63 -0.68 2.60
CA GLU A 168 -5.48 -1.65 3.27
C GLU A 168 -5.72 -2.89 2.41
N MET A 169 -5.91 -2.73 1.10
CA MET A 169 -6.04 -3.83 0.14
C MET A 169 -4.77 -4.68 0.12
N MET A 170 -3.60 -4.05 0.06
CA MET A 170 -2.32 -4.77 0.08
C MET A 170 -2.13 -5.53 1.41
N LYS A 171 -2.46 -4.90 2.55
CA LYS A 171 -2.37 -5.56 3.86
C LYS A 171 -3.38 -6.72 3.99
N LEU A 172 -4.61 -6.53 3.52
CA LEU A 172 -5.62 -7.59 3.47
C LEU A 172 -5.15 -8.78 2.61
N SER A 173 -4.47 -8.52 1.50
CA SER A 173 -3.97 -9.57 0.62
C SER A 173 -2.90 -10.45 1.28
N GLU A 174 -2.15 -9.92 2.24
CA GLU A 174 -1.19 -10.71 3.02
C GLU A 174 -1.92 -11.77 3.85
N GLU A 175 -2.99 -11.39 4.55
CA GLU A 175 -3.76 -12.32 5.39
C GLU A 175 -4.65 -13.27 4.58
N VAL A 176 -5.18 -12.82 3.44
CA VAL A 176 -6.12 -13.61 2.62
C VAL A 176 -5.40 -14.52 1.62
N MET A 177 -4.28 -14.06 1.06
CA MET A 177 -3.57 -14.73 -0.04
C MET A 177 -2.13 -15.12 0.30
N GLY A 178 -1.58 -14.64 1.41
CA GLY A 178 -0.18 -14.88 1.79
C GLY A 178 0.84 -14.01 1.06
N PHE A 179 0.40 -12.95 0.36
CA PHE A 179 1.30 -12.06 -0.39
C PHE A 179 1.77 -10.89 0.46
N ASN A 180 3.08 -10.79 0.72
CA ASN A 180 3.69 -9.70 1.48
C ASN A 180 4.08 -8.46 0.63
N THR A 181 3.33 -8.18 -0.44
CA THR A 181 3.60 -7.05 -1.36
C THR A 181 3.66 -5.70 -0.63
N LEU A 182 2.87 -5.53 0.44
CA LEU A 182 2.89 -4.28 1.21
C LEU A 182 4.25 -4.04 1.87
N ASP A 183 4.89 -5.08 2.41
CA ASP A 183 6.23 -4.98 3.00
C ASP A 183 7.23 -4.50 1.94
N HIS A 184 7.16 -5.09 0.74
CA HIS A 184 7.98 -4.69 -0.41
C HIS A 184 7.79 -3.21 -0.74
N VAL A 185 6.53 -2.79 -0.96
CA VAL A 185 6.19 -1.40 -1.31
C VAL A 185 6.66 -0.42 -0.23
N CYS A 186 6.48 -0.74 1.05
CA CYS A 186 6.97 0.05 2.17
C CYS A 186 8.49 0.24 2.13
N GLY A 187 9.26 -0.83 1.91
CA GLY A 187 10.72 -0.75 1.84
C GLY A 187 11.21 0.03 0.62
N VAL A 188 10.62 -0.22 -0.55
CA VAL A 188 10.97 0.47 -1.80
C VAL A 188 10.68 1.96 -1.68
N HIS A 189 9.49 2.32 -1.20
CA HIS A 189 9.11 3.71 -0.99
C HIS A 189 10.04 4.42 0.01
N TYR A 190 10.38 3.77 1.12
CA TYR A 190 11.33 4.29 2.09
C TYR A 190 12.67 4.64 1.44
N LEU A 191 13.26 3.72 0.66
CA LEU A 191 14.51 3.96 -0.05
C LEU A 191 14.38 5.08 -1.08
N CYS A 192 13.33 5.06 -1.90
CA CYS A 192 13.07 6.08 -2.92
C CYS A 192 13.08 7.48 -2.30
N VAL A 193 12.26 7.68 -1.27
CA VAL A 193 12.12 9.00 -0.63
C VAL A 193 13.39 9.37 0.15
N HIS A 194 14.06 8.42 0.80
CA HIS A 194 15.32 8.66 1.49
C HIS A 194 16.40 9.19 0.53
N ILE A 195 16.61 8.50 -0.59
CA ILE A 195 17.58 8.89 -1.63
C ILE A 195 17.18 10.21 -2.28
N GLY A 196 15.91 10.35 -2.66
CA GLY A 196 15.42 11.59 -3.27
C GLY A 196 15.64 12.81 -2.38
N ARG A 197 15.42 12.69 -1.06
CA ARG A 197 15.68 13.76 -0.09
C ARG A 197 17.17 14.10 0.00
N GLN A 198 18.05 13.11 -0.04
CA GLN A 198 19.50 13.33 -0.04
C GLN A 198 19.95 14.09 -1.29
N LEU A 199 19.49 13.67 -2.47
CA LEU A 199 19.79 14.32 -3.75
C LEU A 199 19.28 15.76 -3.79
N LYS A 200 18.04 15.99 -3.34
CA LYS A 200 17.48 17.35 -3.24
C LYS A 200 18.28 18.24 -2.29
N LYS A 201 18.76 17.69 -1.16
CA LYS A 201 19.57 18.43 -0.17
C LYS A 201 20.91 18.92 -0.75
N ILE A 202 21.50 18.17 -1.67
CA ILE A 202 22.76 18.55 -2.35
C ILE A 202 22.53 19.34 -3.65
N GLY A 203 21.29 19.76 -3.92
CA GLY A 203 20.95 20.63 -5.05
C GLY A 203 20.75 19.91 -6.38
N ILE A 204 20.68 18.57 -6.39
CA ILE A 204 20.36 17.83 -7.61
C ILE A 204 18.86 18.00 -7.93
N PRO A 205 18.51 18.40 -9.17
CA PRO A 205 17.12 18.60 -9.56
C PRO A 205 16.39 17.27 -9.59
N ILE A 206 15.43 17.10 -8.68
CA ILE A 206 14.60 15.90 -8.57
C ILE A 206 13.17 16.25 -8.12
N ASP A 207 12.18 15.61 -8.76
CA ASP A 207 10.78 15.72 -8.35
C ASP A 207 10.45 14.68 -7.27
N LEU A 208 10.47 15.11 -6.00
CA LEU A 208 10.12 14.25 -4.86
C LEU A 208 8.69 13.70 -4.94
N GLY A 209 7.75 14.41 -5.58
CA GLY A 209 6.37 13.96 -5.75
C GLY A 209 6.31 12.75 -6.67
N ARG A 210 7.07 12.78 -7.76
CA ARG A 210 7.25 11.64 -8.65
C ARG A 210 7.94 10.47 -7.98
N VAL A 211 9.05 10.71 -7.28
CA VAL A 211 9.78 9.67 -6.52
C VAL A 211 8.86 8.98 -5.51
N SER A 212 8.17 9.76 -4.67
CA SER A 212 7.29 9.22 -3.65
C SER A 212 6.08 8.51 -4.26
N GLY A 213 5.44 9.10 -5.27
CA GLY A 213 4.24 8.52 -5.87
C GLY A 213 4.55 7.22 -6.60
N ALA A 214 5.66 7.17 -7.34
CA ALA A 214 6.06 6.00 -8.09
C ALA A 214 6.54 4.88 -7.15
N GLY A 215 7.34 5.22 -6.12
CA GLY A 215 7.74 4.26 -5.09
C GLY A 215 6.56 3.57 -4.41
N ALA A 216 5.51 4.32 -4.05
CA ALA A 216 4.32 3.76 -3.42
C ALA A 216 3.38 3.05 -4.41
N GLY A 217 3.44 3.39 -5.70
CA GLY A 217 2.48 2.94 -6.71
C GLY A 217 2.96 1.88 -7.69
N HIS A 218 4.26 1.58 -7.73
CA HIS A 218 4.87 0.73 -8.76
C HIS A 218 4.21 -0.65 -8.89
N ASP A 219 3.84 -1.25 -7.76
CA ASP A 219 3.34 -2.62 -7.66
C ASP A 219 1.81 -2.74 -7.53
N ILE A 220 1.06 -1.62 -7.63
CA ILE A 220 -0.42 -1.64 -7.54
C ILE A 220 -1.02 -2.58 -8.59
N GLY A 221 -0.44 -2.64 -9.79
CA GLY A 221 -0.90 -3.48 -10.89
C GLY A 221 -0.88 -4.98 -10.64
N LYS A 222 -0.14 -5.48 -9.62
CA LYS A 222 -0.17 -6.92 -9.26
C LYS A 222 -1.58 -7.38 -8.93
N TYR A 223 -2.38 -6.48 -8.39
CA TYR A 223 -3.77 -6.71 -8.01
C TYR A 223 -4.75 -6.58 -9.20
N GLY A 224 -4.32 -6.05 -10.35
CA GLY A 224 -5.11 -6.04 -11.57
C GLY A 224 -5.10 -7.39 -12.30
N CYS A 225 -4.07 -8.21 -12.08
CA CYS A 225 -3.94 -9.55 -12.66
C CYS A 225 -4.93 -10.52 -12.01
N THR A 226 -5.91 -11.02 -12.78
CA THR A 226 -6.89 -12.00 -12.30
C THR A 226 -7.13 -13.11 -13.31
N GLY A 227 -7.64 -14.26 -12.84
CA GLY A 227 -7.89 -15.41 -13.72
C GLY A 227 -6.60 -15.94 -14.32
N GLU A 228 -6.53 -16.02 -15.64
CA GLU A 228 -5.34 -16.49 -16.36
C GLU A 228 -4.14 -15.55 -16.21
N ASP A 229 -4.36 -14.24 -15.99
CA ASP A 229 -3.30 -13.25 -15.83
C ASP A 229 -2.47 -13.48 -14.56
N LEU A 230 -3.00 -14.21 -13.57
CA LEU A 230 -2.25 -14.54 -12.35
C LEU A 230 -0.94 -15.28 -12.66
N LYS A 231 -0.91 -16.09 -13.72
CA LYS A 231 0.31 -16.80 -14.17
C LYS A 231 1.32 -15.87 -14.85
N ARG A 232 0.88 -14.67 -15.24
CA ARG A 232 1.64 -13.69 -16.02
C ARG A 232 1.89 -12.40 -15.24
N VAL A 233 1.67 -12.40 -13.92
CA VAL A 233 1.89 -11.24 -13.04
C VAL A 233 3.24 -10.55 -13.30
N PRO A 234 4.38 -11.26 -13.43
CA PRO A 234 5.68 -10.61 -13.69
C PRO A 234 5.72 -9.75 -14.96
N HIS A 235 4.85 -10.01 -15.94
CA HIS A 235 4.78 -9.28 -17.21
C HIS A 235 3.62 -8.29 -17.28
N LEU A 236 2.47 -8.62 -16.66
CA LEU A 236 1.24 -7.84 -16.81
C LEU A 236 1.01 -6.79 -15.73
N HIS A 237 1.70 -6.88 -14.59
CA HIS A 237 1.44 -5.89 -13.53
C HIS A 237 1.79 -4.45 -13.98
N TYR A 238 2.78 -4.24 -14.86
CA TYR A 238 3.07 -2.91 -15.40
C TYR A 238 1.89 -2.32 -16.18
N TYR A 239 1.22 -3.15 -16.99
CA TYR A 239 0.03 -2.75 -17.72
C TYR A 239 -1.07 -2.30 -16.74
N TYR A 240 -1.35 -3.08 -15.70
CA TYR A 240 -2.38 -2.73 -14.73
C TYR A 240 -1.98 -1.55 -13.83
N THR A 241 -0.69 -1.38 -13.53
CA THR A 241 -0.18 -0.18 -12.87
C THR A 241 -0.49 1.05 -13.72
N ASP A 242 -0.17 1.02 -15.02
CA ASP A 242 -0.49 2.09 -15.97
C ASP A 242 -2.00 2.37 -16.06
N GLN A 243 -2.84 1.32 -16.10
CA GLN A 243 -4.30 1.48 -16.11
C GLN A 243 -4.82 2.24 -14.88
N TRP A 244 -4.29 1.94 -13.68
CA TRP A 244 -4.69 2.64 -12.46
C TRP A 244 -4.29 4.12 -12.49
N PHE A 245 -3.08 4.43 -12.93
CA PHE A 245 -2.60 5.82 -13.05
C PHE A 245 -3.35 6.63 -14.13
N LYS A 246 -3.64 6.01 -15.28
CA LYS A 246 -4.43 6.64 -16.36
C LYS A 246 -5.85 6.95 -15.90
N ARG A 247 -6.50 6.04 -15.17
CA ARG A 247 -7.86 6.23 -14.62
C ARG A 247 -7.99 7.51 -13.79
N TYR A 248 -6.92 7.91 -13.08
CA TYR A 248 -6.90 9.09 -12.23
C TYR A 248 -6.20 10.31 -12.84
N ASN A 249 -5.80 10.21 -14.11
CA ASN A 249 -5.06 11.25 -14.82
C ASN A 249 -3.80 11.70 -14.04
N ILE A 250 -2.95 10.71 -13.74
CA ILE A 250 -1.65 10.86 -13.05
C ILE A 250 -0.53 10.26 -13.95
N PRO A 251 -0.29 10.84 -15.14
CA PRO A 251 0.55 10.22 -16.16
C PRO A 251 2.05 10.26 -15.87
N TYR A 252 2.58 11.29 -15.19
CA TYR A 252 4.03 11.44 -14.98
C TYR A 252 4.54 10.54 -13.88
N ILE A 253 3.79 10.43 -12.77
CA ILE A 253 4.09 9.45 -11.72
C ILE A 253 3.89 8.04 -12.28
N GLY A 254 2.80 7.82 -13.03
CA GLY A 254 2.50 6.53 -13.67
C GLY A 254 3.59 6.08 -14.64
N ASN A 255 4.17 7.00 -15.41
CA ASN A 255 5.26 6.70 -16.34
C ASN A 255 6.51 6.17 -15.61
N ILE A 256 6.84 6.71 -14.44
CA ILE A 256 7.94 6.19 -13.64
C ILE A 256 7.54 4.86 -13.01
N ALA A 257 6.33 4.78 -12.46
CA ALA A 257 5.82 3.61 -11.76
C ALA A 257 5.68 2.37 -12.65
N MET A 258 5.39 2.50 -13.94
CA MET A 258 5.28 1.34 -14.85
C MET A 258 6.63 0.89 -15.43
N ASN A 259 7.61 1.79 -15.52
CA ASN A 259 8.90 1.55 -16.19
C ASN A 259 10.02 1.23 -15.19
N HIS A 260 9.74 0.42 -14.17
CA HIS A 260 10.72 0.01 -13.15
C HIS A 260 11.30 -1.40 -13.36
N SER A 261 11.02 -2.01 -14.53
CA SER A 261 11.52 -3.33 -14.90
C SER A 261 12.64 -3.26 -15.93
N THR A 262 13.59 -4.18 -15.86
CA THR A 262 14.78 -4.24 -16.71
C THR A 262 14.56 -4.77 -18.12
N TRP A 263 13.32 -5.10 -18.51
CA TRP A 263 13.08 -5.83 -19.75
C TRP A 263 13.32 -4.99 -21.03
N ASP A 264 13.18 -3.66 -20.97
CA ASP A 264 13.35 -2.77 -22.13
C ASP A 264 13.95 -1.39 -21.76
N LEU A 265 14.92 -1.34 -20.85
CA LEU A 265 15.54 -0.06 -20.47
C LEU A 265 16.69 0.30 -21.42
N GLU A 266 16.48 1.32 -22.24
CA GLU A 266 17.57 2.17 -22.74
C GLU A 266 17.99 3.08 -21.58
N VAL A 267 19.01 2.65 -20.82
CA VAL A 267 19.45 3.31 -19.58
C VAL A 267 19.77 4.79 -19.80
N GLU A 268 20.26 5.13 -20.99
CA GLU A 268 20.57 6.49 -21.45
C GLU A 268 19.36 7.44 -21.47
N ASN A 269 18.15 6.89 -21.53
CA ASN A 269 16.89 7.64 -21.63
C ASN A 269 16.09 7.68 -20.31
N LEU A 270 16.66 7.18 -19.20
CA LEU A 270 15.97 7.13 -17.91
C LEU A 270 16.09 8.42 -17.12
N SER A 271 14.95 8.85 -16.58
CA SER A 271 14.93 9.91 -15.56
C SER A 271 15.63 9.47 -14.29
N LEU A 272 16.14 10.44 -13.52
CA LEU A 272 16.73 10.18 -12.21
C LEU A 272 15.73 9.50 -11.26
N GLU A 273 14.45 9.86 -11.33
CA GLU A 273 13.38 9.25 -10.56
C GLU A 273 13.17 7.77 -10.93
N SER A 274 13.26 7.42 -12.22
CA SER A 274 13.22 6.03 -12.69
C SER A 274 14.38 5.23 -12.14
N LEU A 275 15.60 5.77 -12.19
CA LEU A 275 16.80 5.11 -11.67
C LEU A 275 16.69 4.82 -10.17
N ILE A 276 16.18 5.77 -9.39
CA ILE A 276 15.94 5.60 -7.95
C ILE A 276 14.92 4.51 -7.68
N LEU A 277 13.83 4.47 -8.45
CA LEU A 277 12.80 3.43 -8.29
C LEU A 277 13.35 2.04 -8.62
N ILE A 278 14.03 1.90 -9.77
CA ILE A 278 14.65 0.65 -10.19
C ILE A 278 15.64 0.17 -9.11
N TYR A 279 16.52 1.07 -8.69
CA TYR A 279 17.49 0.78 -7.64
C TYR A 279 16.80 0.31 -6.35
N SER A 280 15.78 1.04 -5.91
CA SER A 280 15.06 0.72 -4.67
C SER A 280 14.30 -0.60 -4.78
N ASP A 281 13.64 -0.88 -5.91
CA ASP A 281 12.96 -2.16 -6.16
C ASP A 281 13.91 -3.34 -6.06
N PHE A 282 15.11 -3.24 -6.65
CA PHE A 282 16.09 -4.32 -6.60
C PHE A 282 16.63 -4.59 -5.19
N ARG A 283 16.72 -3.57 -4.35
CA ARG A 283 17.25 -3.70 -2.98
C ARG A 283 16.30 -4.34 -2.00
N VAL A 284 14.99 -4.27 -2.27
CA VAL A 284 13.97 -4.76 -1.35
C VAL A 284 13.44 -6.07 -1.89
N LYS A 285 13.79 -7.19 -1.26
CA LYS A 285 13.40 -8.53 -1.71
C LYS A 285 13.16 -9.45 -0.50
N ASN A 286 12.44 -10.53 -0.75
CA ASN A 286 12.27 -11.59 0.24
C ASN A 286 13.59 -12.34 0.46
N MET A 287 14.00 -12.44 1.71
CA MET A 287 15.11 -13.25 2.19
C MET A 287 14.55 -14.54 2.79
N GLU A 288 15.15 -15.67 2.43
CA GLU A 288 14.82 -16.96 3.04
C GLU A 288 15.33 -17.00 4.50
N THR A 289 14.51 -17.51 5.39
CA THR A 289 14.79 -17.66 6.82
C THR A 289 14.27 -19.01 7.32
N ASN A 290 14.70 -19.44 8.51
CA ASN A 290 14.22 -20.67 9.13
C ASN A 290 12.70 -20.71 9.37
N SER A 291 12.05 -19.54 9.40
CA SER A 291 10.60 -19.39 9.59
C SER A 291 9.84 -19.06 8.29
N GLY A 292 10.47 -19.26 7.12
CA GLY A 292 9.91 -18.90 5.82
C GLY A 292 10.57 -17.65 5.23
N TYR A 293 9.83 -16.85 4.46
CA TYR A 293 10.37 -15.65 3.82
C TYR A 293 10.12 -14.41 4.66
N ARG A 294 11.13 -13.52 4.74
CA ARG A 294 11.02 -12.21 5.38
C ARG A 294 11.49 -11.12 4.44
N MET A 295 10.76 -10.01 4.36
CA MET A 295 11.21 -8.86 3.58
C MET A 295 12.51 -8.28 4.14
N HIS A 296 13.46 -8.01 3.26
CA HIS A 296 14.78 -7.51 3.60
C HIS A 296 15.23 -6.40 2.66
N ILE A 297 15.99 -5.44 3.18
CA ILE A 297 16.66 -4.40 2.39
C ILE A 297 18.14 -4.78 2.28
N TYR A 298 18.52 -5.35 1.14
CA TYR A 298 19.89 -5.77 0.84
C TYR A 298 20.84 -4.59 0.75
N SER A 299 22.14 -4.80 1.00
CA SER A 299 23.15 -3.75 0.80
C SER A 299 23.29 -3.39 -0.69
N LEU A 300 23.98 -2.29 -0.99
CA LEU A 300 24.29 -1.92 -2.37
C LEU A 300 25.11 -3.02 -3.06
N GLU A 301 26.12 -3.54 -2.37
CA GLU A 301 27.01 -4.59 -2.86
C GLU A 301 26.24 -5.87 -3.19
N ASP A 302 25.40 -6.35 -2.27
CA ASP A 302 24.60 -7.56 -2.49
C ASP A 302 23.62 -7.39 -3.66
N SER A 303 23.01 -6.22 -3.75
CA SER A 303 22.02 -5.92 -4.79
C SER A 303 22.68 -5.76 -6.17
N PHE A 304 23.93 -5.32 -6.21
CA PHE A 304 24.70 -5.17 -7.44
C PHE A 304 24.86 -6.52 -8.16
N TYR A 305 25.21 -7.59 -7.44
CA TYR A 305 25.33 -8.92 -8.03
C TYR A 305 23.99 -9.44 -8.57
N VAL A 306 22.88 -9.17 -7.88
CA VAL A 306 21.54 -9.56 -8.33
C VAL A 306 21.13 -8.80 -9.59
N ILE A 307 21.41 -7.50 -9.65
CA ILE A 307 21.19 -6.68 -10.85
C ILE A 307 22.06 -7.22 -12.00
N LEU A 308 23.36 -7.43 -11.77
CA LEU A 308 24.30 -7.92 -12.78
C LEU A 308 23.84 -9.27 -13.36
N ASN A 309 23.49 -10.23 -12.51
CA ASN A 309 23.04 -11.57 -12.94
C ASN A 309 21.71 -11.53 -13.71
N LYS A 310 20.80 -10.60 -13.38
CA LYS A 310 19.58 -10.39 -14.16
C LYS A 310 19.86 -9.74 -15.52
N LEU A 311 20.89 -8.91 -15.60
CA LEU A 311 21.38 -8.28 -16.83
C LEU A 311 22.33 -9.20 -17.63
N GLU A 312 22.81 -10.31 -17.07
CA GLU A 312 23.71 -11.25 -17.78
C GLU A 312 23.06 -11.92 -18.99
N ASN A 313 21.72 -11.88 -19.07
CA ASN A 313 20.92 -12.27 -20.24
C ASN A 313 20.76 -11.16 -21.30
N LEU A 314 21.41 -10.00 -21.13
CA LEU A 314 21.44 -8.90 -22.10
C LEU A 314 22.76 -8.87 -22.87
N ASP A 315 22.68 -8.40 -24.11
CA ASP A 315 23.78 -8.28 -25.07
C ASP A 315 25.04 -7.61 -24.47
N GLU A 316 26.24 -8.08 -24.84
CA GLU A 316 27.53 -7.72 -24.20
C GLU A 316 27.82 -6.21 -24.20
N LYS A 317 27.24 -5.47 -25.16
CA LYS A 317 27.33 -4.01 -25.24
C LYS A 317 26.61 -3.32 -24.06
N LYS A 318 25.39 -3.74 -23.74
CA LYS A 318 24.60 -3.19 -22.62
C LYS A 318 25.27 -3.43 -21.26
N LYS A 319 25.96 -4.58 -21.10
CA LYS A 319 26.71 -4.89 -19.86
C LYS A 319 27.83 -3.89 -19.60
N LYS A 320 28.52 -3.43 -20.64
CA LYS A 320 29.65 -2.51 -20.54
C LYS A 320 29.19 -1.10 -20.16
N ASP A 321 28.12 -0.61 -20.79
CA ASP A 321 27.59 0.74 -20.56
C ASP A 321 27.02 0.87 -19.13
N ILE A 322 26.37 -0.19 -18.63
CA ILE A 322 25.84 -0.23 -17.24
C ILE A 322 26.96 -0.32 -16.20
N LYS A 323 28.02 -1.10 -16.44
CA LYS A 323 29.18 -1.16 -15.52
C LYS A 323 29.84 0.21 -15.37
N VAL A 324 29.95 0.98 -16.45
CA VAL A 324 30.51 2.35 -16.42
C VAL A 324 29.56 3.33 -15.73
N PHE A 325 28.25 3.18 -15.89
CA PHE A 325 27.24 4.03 -15.24
C PHE A 325 27.20 3.85 -13.71
N ILE A 326 27.49 2.65 -13.21
CA ILE A 326 27.34 2.31 -11.78
C ILE A 326 28.67 2.45 -11.00
N GLN A 327 29.82 2.45 -11.68
CA GLN A 327 31.15 2.61 -11.05
C GLN A 327 31.58 4.07 -10.84
N ASN A 328 30.81 5.04 -11.35
CA ASN A 328 31.03 6.49 -11.16
C ASN A 328 29.92 7.10 -10.30
#